data_AF-A0A812H7Z6-F1
#
_entry.id   AF-A0A812H7Z6-F1
#
_cell.length_a   1.000
_cell.length_b   1.000
_cell.length_c   1.000
_cell.angle_alpha   90.00
_cell.angle_beta   90.00
_cell.angle_gamma   90.00
#
_symmetry.space_group_name_H-M   'P 1'
#
loop_
_entity.id
_entity.type
_entity.pdbx_description
1 polymer ?
#
loop_
_entity_poly.entity_id
_entity_poly.type
_entity_poly.pdbx_seq_one_letter_code
_entity_poly.pdbx_strand_id
1 'polypeptide(L)'
;MAHGSRRYQTWQALALHESVAPDKWCVNRADLKYLSKEEVWKAIQAAEIQPPLDGSDKFDPVDQQYGPSIYTVNLQHIMPVTEEAGKVSWALMRHPDGLDCQLFISHAWQEGVFEFLSKVLHSWPADARHAWCCMLANPQNLDIGALLQSPSRSPFALALQASTYVLVVPNRRCSIYTRLWCGYEAYRAQEEGKMIFIARLVGIPIGACTKPLEQDWPEALLCLSAIAVAAASATSNSNYCRIFCNRLGAFLCGFMLLFWHTLGSTAMICQAFGKCYLPFVAQIVVVVTSLCFFLLEALQLSNGFEGTITQAACSEAADKARIFQEIGDKTDAVDHAISVLLTAGMSSPTLTQVSRAGVDIQSAGHAEIALPFAALMTGLFALARVCFQMMYMHKVFFAWIQLLCAGARLALVLVLWMRSRDERCFILKMMAKLVTLDLLILGPCMVFWEVKPSGGSPHLLWFAAPLAVHTVMLALACLGMRRLLSLPCCGRCLLQTLLARGISSFAGIVTICHSNKESAIEGDTDTSTD
;
A
#
# COMPACT_ATOMS: atom_id res chain seq x y z
N MET A 1 -29.47 20.82 -9.41
CA MET A 1 -30.18 20.80 -8.12
C MET A 1 -29.20 21.18 -7.01
N ALA A 2 -28.89 22.48 -6.85
CA ALA A 2 -28.43 22.97 -5.56
C ALA A 2 -29.69 23.04 -4.68
N HIS A 3 -30.08 21.90 -4.11
CA HIS A 3 -31.15 21.84 -3.12
C HIS A 3 -30.77 22.81 -2.00
N GLY A 4 -31.65 23.76 -1.71
CA GLY A 4 -31.41 24.92 -0.86
C GLY A 4 -30.56 24.61 0.37
N SER A 5 -29.24 24.80 0.22
CA SER A 5 -28.32 24.76 1.34
C SER A 5 -28.82 25.79 2.34
N ARG A 6 -29.01 25.34 3.59
CA ARG A 6 -29.46 26.20 4.67
C ARG A 6 -28.48 27.38 4.77
N ARG A 7 -28.97 28.59 4.60
CA ARG A 7 -28.18 29.81 4.83
C ARG A 7 -28.11 30.05 6.33
N TYR A 8 -26.89 30.13 6.86
CA TYR A 8 -26.64 30.49 8.25
C TYR A 8 -26.35 31.99 8.35
N GLN A 9 -26.65 32.57 9.50
CA GLN A 9 -26.01 33.83 9.91
C GLN A 9 -24.65 33.52 10.54
N THR A 10 -23.71 34.47 10.52
CA THR A 10 -22.34 34.25 11.04
C THR A 10 -22.31 33.71 12.47
N TRP A 11 -23.18 34.22 13.36
CA TRP A 11 -23.27 33.72 14.74
C TRP A 11 -23.82 32.29 14.82
N GLN A 12 -24.68 31.88 13.89
CA GLN A 12 -25.17 30.51 13.80
C GLN A 12 -24.06 29.57 13.34
N ALA A 13 -23.23 30.00 12.39
CA ALA A 13 -22.07 29.22 11.96
C ALA A 13 -21.03 29.07 13.09
N LEU A 14 -20.79 30.14 13.87
CA LEU A 14 -19.95 30.06 15.07
C LEU A 14 -20.53 29.06 16.08
N ALA A 15 -21.80 29.21 16.44
CA ALA A 15 -22.49 28.30 17.35
C ALA A 15 -22.49 26.84 16.84
N LEU A 16 -22.54 26.64 15.51
CA LEU A 16 -22.46 25.31 14.91
C LEU A 16 -21.08 24.68 15.10
N HIS A 17 -19.99 25.43 14.89
CA HIS A 17 -18.63 24.93 15.15
C HIS A 17 -18.34 24.73 16.64
N GLU A 18 -19.00 25.50 17.52
CA GLU A 18 -18.89 25.30 18.97
C GLU A 18 -19.66 24.07 19.44
N SER A 19 -20.81 23.77 18.83
CA SER A 19 -21.66 22.64 19.22
C SER A 19 -21.28 21.32 18.57
N VAL A 20 -20.71 21.34 17.36
CA VAL A 20 -20.22 20.14 16.66
C VAL A 20 -18.73 20.00 16.88
N ALA A 21 -18.31 18.89 17.50
CA ALA A 21 -16.91 18.65 17.80
C ALA A 21 -16.03 18.67 16.52
N PRO A 22 -14.79 19.21 16.57
CA PRO A 22 -13.95 19.36 15.39
C PRO A 22 -13.59 18.08 14.64
N ASP A 23 -13.54 16.95 15.35
CA ASP A 23 -13.38 15.61 14.80
C ASP A 23 -14.62 15.10 14.04
N LYS A 24 -15.70 15.88 14.01
CA LYS A 24 -16.90 15.59 13.22
C LYS A 24 -17.06 16.49 11.99
N TRP A 25 -16.12 17.39 11.72
CA TRP A 25 -16.15 18.27 10.54
C TRP A 25 -15.67 17.51 9.29
N CYS A 26 -16.32 16.39 8.99
CA CYS A 26 -15.90 15.48 7.93
C CYS A 26 -16.80 15.54 6.70
N VAL A 27 -16.26 15.01 5.60
CA VAL A 27 -16.95 14.82 4.32
C VAL A 27 -16.98 13.34 3.95
N ASN A 28 -17.90 12.95 3.08
CA ASN A 28 -17.95 11.58 2.55
C ASN A 28 -17.45 11.52 1.09
N ARG A 29 -17.36 10.30 0.52
CA ARG A 29 -16.90 10.10 -0.87
C ARG A 29 -17.78 10.81 -1.91
N ALA A 30 -19.08 10.96 -1.65
CA ALA A 30 -19.98 11.64 -2.57
C ALA A 30 -19.71 13.14 -2.60
N ASP A 31 -19.40 13.75 -1.46
CA ASP A 31 -19.05 15.18 -1.39
C ASP A 31 -17.77 15.48 -2.19
N LEU A 32 -16.74 14.64 -2.12
CA LEU A 32 -15.52 14.84 -2.91
C LEU A 32 -15.75 14.67 -4.42
N LYS A 33 -16.60 13.72 -4.82
CA LYS A 33 -16.99 13.55 -6.24
C LYS A 33 -17.79 14.75 -6.74
N TYR A 34 -18.70 15.26 -5.90
CA TYR A 34 -19.47 16.46 -6.16
C TYR A 34 -18.57 17.67 -6.31
N LEU A 35 -17.66 17.90 -5.36
CA LEU A 35 -16.68 18.98 -5.41
C LEU A 35 -15.84 18.94 -6.70
N SER A 36 -15.37 17.76 -7.10
CA SER A 36 -14.58 17.59 -8.32
C SER A 36 -15.37 17.93 -9.59
N LYS A 37 -16.53 17.29 -9.79
CA LYS A 37 -17.23 17.28 -11.09
C LYS A 37 -18.24 18.41 -11.24
N GLU A 38 -18.93 18.74 -10.16
CA GLU A 38 -20.07 19.64 -10.19
C GLU A 38 -19.71 21.06 -9.79
N GLU A 39 -18.71 21.23 -8.92
CA GLU A 39 -18.38 22.53 -8.36
C GLU A 39 -17.13 23.11 -9.03
N VAL A 40 -15.94 22.56 -8.74
CA VAL A 40 -14.67 23.11 -9.22
C VAL A 40 -14.58 23.09 -10.75
N TRP A 41 -14.94 21.97 -11.39
CA TRP A 41 -14.88 21.89 -12.85
C TRP A 41 -15.84 22.89 -13.52
N LYS A 42 -17.06 23.06 -13.00
CA LYS A 42 -18.01 24.03 -13.55
C LYS A 42 -17.57 25.47 -13.31
N ALA A 43 -17.04 25.78 -12.14
CA ALA A 43 -16.52 27.10 -11.82
C ALA A 43 -15.33 27.48 -12.73
N ILE A 44 -14.46 26.51 -13.09
CA ILE A 44 -13.41 26.74 -14.11
C ILE A 44 -14.03 27.02 -15.48
N GLN A 45 -15.02 26.23 -15.92
CA GLN A 45 -15.69 26.43 -17.22
C GLN A 45 -16.46 27.76 -17.29
N ALA A 46 -16.99 28.23 -16.17
CA ALA A 46 -17.64 29.53 -16.04
C ALA A 46 -16.65 30.70 -15.88
N ALA A 47 -15.34 30.42 -15.87
CA ALA A 47 -14.29 31.39 -15.58
C ALA A 47 -14.42 32.08 -14.20
N GLU A 48 -15.05 31.43 -13.23
CA GLU A 48 -15.10 31.86 -11.82
C GLU A 48 -13.79 31.50 -11.10
N ILE A 49 -13.18 30.36 -11.49
CA ILE A 49 -11.82 29.98 -11.07
C ILE A 49 -10.85 30.24 -12.23
N GLN A 50 -9.91 31.16 -12.03
CA GLN A 50 -8.91 31.56 -13.02
C GLN A 50 -7.49 31.51 -12.43
N PRO A 51 -6.45 31.27 -13.27
CA PRO A 51 -5.06 31.39 -12.83
C PRO A 51 -4.81 32.77 -12.20
N PRO A 52 -4.28 32.83 -10.96
CA PRO A 52 -3.94 34.09 -10.30
C PRO A 52 -2.98 34.95 -11.12
N LEU A 53 -3.22 36.27 -11.14
CA LEU A 53 -2.41 37.22 -11.91
C LEU A 53 -0.95 37.31 -11.45
N ASP A 54 -0.68 36.99 -10.18
CA ASP A 54 0.66 36.96 -9.61
C ASP A 54 1.50 35.75 -10.08
N GLY A 55 0.88 34.82 -10.82
CA GLY A 55 1.53 33.62 -11.32
C GLY A 55 1.86 32.58 -10.24
N SER A 56 1.29 32.72 -9.03
CA SER A 56 1.42 31.75 -7.94
C SER A 56 0.89 30.36 -8.32
N ASP A 57 -0.05 30.29 -9.25
CA ASP A 57 -0.63 29.05 -9.74
C ASP A 57 -0.94 29.08 -11.25
N LYS A 58 -0.02 28.55 -12.05
CA LYS A 58 -0.13 28.48 -13.51
C LYS A 58 -0.82 27.18 -13.95
N PHE A 59 -2.08 27.00 -13.62
CA PHE A 59 -2.86 25.85 -14.08
C PHE A 59 -3.49 26.11 -15.46
N ASP A 60 -3.68 25.05 -16.24
CA ASP A 60 -4.39 25.11 -17.51
C ASP A 60 -5.89 24.84 -17.26
N PRO A 61 -6.82 25.75 -17.62
CA PRO A 61 -8.26 25.54 -17.46
C PRO A 61 -8.81 24.29 -18.15
N VAL A 62 -8.11 23.72 -19.14
CA VAL A 62 -8.51 22.46 -19.79
C VAL A 62 -7.91 21.20 -19.14
N ASP A 63 -7.00 21.36 -18.17
CA ASP A 63 -6.34 20.25 -17.49
C ASP A 63 -7.27 19.58 -16.47
N GLN A 64 -7.73 18.38 -16.84
CA GLN A 64 -8.57 17.52 -15.98
C GLN A 64 -7.74 16.60 -15.06
N GLN A 65 -6.42 16.52 -15.27
CA GLN A 65 -5.56 15.61 -14.51
C GLN A 65 -5.09 16.25 -13.21
N TYR A 66 -4.66 17.52 -13.25
CA TYR A 66 -4.12 18.20 -12.07
C TYR A 66 -5.02 19.35 -11.61
N GLY A 67 -5.39 20.25 -12.51
CA GLY A 67 -6.23 21.40 -12.20
C GLY A 67 -5.54 22.47 -11.34
N PRO A 68 -6.29 23.48 -10.85
CA PRO A 68 -5.79 24.53 -9.97
C PRO A 68 -5.28 23.96 -8.64
N SER A 69 -4.35 24.69 -8.03
CA SER A 69 -3.91 24.40 -6.66
C SER A 69 -5.04 24.56 -5.66
N ILE A 70 -4.94 23.86 -4.53
CA ILE A 70 -5.92 24.00 -3.44
C ILE A 70 -5.97 25.43 -2.89
N TYR A 71 -4.85 26.18 -2.90
CA TYR A 71 -4.87 27.62 -2.59
C TYR A 71 -5.85 28.39 -3.47
N THR A 72 -5.76 28.21 -4.79
CA THR A 72 -6.63 28.87 -5.77
C THR A 72 -8.08 28.46 -5.59
N VAL A 73 -8.35 27.15 -5.44
CA VAL A 73 -9.72 26.64 -5.22
C VAL A 73 -10.31 27.14 -3.92
N ASN A 74 -9.51 27.21 -2.85
CA ASN A 74 -9.97 27.71 -1.56
C ASN A 74 -10.39 29.17 -1.66
N LEU A 75 -9.52 30.02 -2.22
CA LEU A 75 -9.73 31.45 -2.31
C LEU A 75 -10.87 31.84 -3.27
N GLN A 76 -10.89 31.22 -4.46
CA GLN A 76 -11.80 31.64 -5.53
C GLN A 76 -13.13 30.88 -5.53
N HIS A 77 -13.27 29.81 -4.74
CA HIS A 77 -14.49 29.00 -4.74
C HIS A 77 -14.96 28.58 -3.34
N ILE A 78 -14.15 27.87 -2.55
CA ILE A 78 -14.60 27.40 -1.22
C ILE A 78 -14.99 28.56 -0.31
N MET A 79 -14.15 29.59 -0.21
CA MET A 79 -14.41 30.77 0.61
C MET A 79 -15.67 31.53 0.15
N PRO A 80 -15.84 31.92 -1.13
CA PRO A 80 -17.08 32.54 -1.61
C PRO A 80 -18.34 31.73 -1.29
N VAL A 81 -18.34 30.43 -1.61
CA VAL A 81 -19.52 29.56 -1.38
C VAL A 81 -19.85 29.45 0.11
N THR A 82 -18.83 29.30 0.95
CA THR A 82 -19.04 29.19 2.41
C THR A 82 -19.38 30.53 3.07
N GLU A 83 -18.92 31.66 2.54
CA GLU A 83 -19.31 33.01 2.99
C GLU A 83 -20.81 33.23 2.75
N GLU A 84 -21.31 32.90 1.55
CA GLU A 84 -22.74 32.96 1.22
C GLU A 84 -23.61 32.03 2.09
N ALA A 85 -23.02 30.91 2.54
CA ALA A 85 -23.65 29.99 3.47
C ALA A 85 -23.59 30.46 4.93
N GLY A 86 -23.00 31.63 5.23
CA GLY A 86 -22.92 32.16 6.58
C GLY A 86 -21.60 31.90 7.30
N LYS A 87 -20.51 31.68 6.56
CA LYS A 87 -19.15 31.37 7.05
C LYS A 87 -18.99 30.00 7.70
N VAL A 88 -19.95 29.10 7.49
CA VAL A 88 -19.85 27.70 7.95
C VAL A 88 -18.79 26.95 7.13
N SER A 89 -18.04 26.01 7.71
CA SER A 89 -17.11 25.19 6.92
C SER A 89 -17.85 24.38 5.86
N TRP A 90 -17.16 24.00 4.77
CA TRP A 90 -17.79 23.18 3.73
C TRP A 90 -18.35 21.87 4.31
N ALA A 91 -17.62 21.23 5.21
CA ALA A 91 -18.05 20.00 5.87
C ALA A 91 -19.39 20.18 6.62
N LEU A 92 -19.49 21.20 7.49
CA LEU A 92 -20.71 21.46 8.26
C LEU A 92 -21.84 22.10 7.44
N MET A 93 -21.51 22.77 6.33
CA MET A 93 -22.49 23.19 5.34
C MET A 93 -23.23 21.99 4.74
N ARG A 94 -22.49 20.90 4.48
CA ARG A 94 -23.03 19.65 3.90
C ARG A 94 -23.66 18.75 4.96
N HIS A 95 -23.07 18.70 6.15
CA HIS A 95 -23.45 17.80 7.24
C HIS A 95 -23.51 18.58 8.56
N PRO A 96 -24.62 19.30 8.83
CA PRO A 96 -24.70 20.17 10.02
C PRO A 96 -24.65 19.40 11.34
N ASP A 97 -25.02 18.12 11.35
CA ASP A 97 -24.92 17.26 12.54
C ASP A 97 -23.50 16.69 12.74
N GLY A 98 -22.60 16.95 11.79
CA GLY A 98 -21.26 16.36 11.74
C GLY A 98 -21.25 14.90 11.29
N LEU A 99 -20.06 14.39 10.99
CA LEU A 99 -19.80 13.01 10.57
C LEU A 99 -18.57 12.48 11.30
N ASP A 100 -18.63 11.29 11.90
CA ASP A 100 -17.49 10.74 12.65
C ASP A 100 -16.25 10.56 11.76
N CYS A 101 -15.09 11.06 12.21
CA CYS A 101 -13.82 10.95 11.48
C CYS A 101 -13.25 9.52 11.53
N GLN A 102 -13.03 8.93 10.36
CA GLN A 102 -12.38 7.62 10.22
C GLN A 102 -11.08 7.71 9.41
N LEU A 103 -10.98 8.70 8.54
CA LEU A 103 -9.83 8.96 7.67
C LEU A 103 -9.38 10.41 7.83
N PHE A 104 -8.16 10.63 8.33
CA PHE A 104 -7.54 11.96 8.32
C PHE A 104 -6.69 12.11 7.06
N ILE A 105 -6.85 13.20 6.30
CA ILE A 105 -6.11 13.46 5.06
C ILE A 105 -5.00 14.49 5.33
N SER A 106 -3.75 14.06 5.21
CA SER A 106 -2.56 14.90 5.29
C SER A 106 -2.08 15.26 3.88
N HIS A 107 -2.01 16.56 3.57
CA HIS A 107 -1.78 17.03 2.20
C HIS A 107 -1.19 18.44 2.15
N ALA A 108 -0.60 18.82 1.01
CA ALA A 108 -0.05 20.16 0.80
C ALA A 108 -0.95 21.00 -0.10
N TRP A 109 -1.19 22.27 0.26
CA TRP A 109 -2.10 23.14 -0.47
C TRP A 109 -1.62 23.56 -1.87
N GLN A 110 -0.33 23.37 -2.18
CA GLN A 110 0.19 23.60 -3.54
C GLN A 110 -0.27 22.56 -4.55
N GLU A 111 -0.82 21.43 -4.13
CA GLU A 111 -1.21 20.34 -5.03
C GLU A 111 -2.40 20.71 -5.91
N GLY A 112 -2.44 20.12 -7.12
CA GLY A 112 -3.59 20.26 -8.01
C GLY A 112 -4.81 19.53 -7.44
N VAL A 113 -5.96 20.20 -7.40
CA VAL A 113 -7.18 19.70 -6.78
C VAL A 113 -7.71 18.42 -7.44
N PHE A 114 -7.57 18.24 -8.76
CA PHE A 114 -8.02 17.02 -9.44
C PHE A 114 -7.08 15.85 -9.17
N GLU A 115 -5.77 16.13 -9.12
CA GLU A 115 -4.77 15.14 -8.69
C GLU A 115 -5.07 14.67 -7.27
N PHE A 116 -5.28 15.60 -6.35
CA PHE A 116 -5.65 15.34 -4.96
C PHE A 116 -6.92 14.49 -4.85
N LEU A 117 -8.03 14.95 -5.43
CA LEU A 117 -9.33 14.27 -5.33
C LEU A 117 -9.27 12.86 -5.94
N SER A 118 -8.59 12.70 -7.08
CA SER A 118 -8.38 11.40 -7.72
C SER A 118 -7.61 10.43 -6.80
N LYS A 119 -6.48 10.88 -6.23
CA LYS A 119 -5.65 10.08 -5.31
C LYS A 119 -6.42 9.69 -4.04
N VAL A 120 -7.12 10.65 -3.44
CA VAL A 120 -7.93 10.42 -2.23
C VAL A 120 -9.03 9.42 -2.51
N LEU A 121 -9.85 9.64 -3.54
CA LEU A 121 -10.97 8.75 -3.88
C LEU A 121 -10.51 7.33 -4.22
N HIS A 122 -9.35 7.20 -4.88
CA HIS A 122 -8.78 5.90 -5.23
C HIS A 122 -8.23 5.15 -4.01
N SER A 123 -7.58 5.88 -3.11
CA SER A 123 -6.85 5.31 -1.97
C SER A 123 -7.68 5.22 -0.70
N TRP A 124 -8.94 5.65 -0.76
CA TRP A 124 -9.87 5.65 0.35
C TRP A 124 -10.10 4.22 0.88
N PRO A 125 -9.78 3.93 2.17
CA PRO A 125 -9.98 2.60 2.77
C PRO A 125 -11.41 2.09 2.62
N ALA A 126 -11.60 0.81 2.31
CA ALA A 126 -12.92 0.27 2.00
C ALA A 126 -13.90 0.33 3.19
N ASP A 127 -13.37 0.31 4.41
CA ASP A 127 -14.09 0.37 5.68
C ASP A 127 -14.25 1.79 6.25
N ALA A 128 -13.55 2.79 5.69
CA ALA A 128 -13.74 4.19 6.05
C ALA A 128 -14.89 4.82 5.24
N ARG A 129 -15.79 5.54 5.92
CA ARG A 129 -16.97 6.21 5.37
C ARG A 129 -16.77 7.72 5.22
N HIS A 130 -16.11 8.35 6.20
CA HIS A 130 -15.92 9.79 6.23
C HIS A 130 -14.45 10.16 6.40
N ALA A 131 -14.09 11.32 5.87
CA ALA A 131 -12.75 11.86 5.93
C ALA A 131 -12.73 13.31 6.41
N TRP A 132 -11.71 13.63 7.19
CA TRP A 132 -11.37 14.99 7.56
C TRP A 132 -10.29 15.52 6.61
N CYS A 133 -10.52 16.70 6.02
CA CYS A 133 -9.60 17.36 5.09
C CYS A 133 -9.60 18.86 5.37
N CYS A 134 -8.42 19.43 5.64
CA CYS A 134 -8.34 20.77 6.23
C CYS A 134 -8.97 21.88 5.37
N MET A 135 -8.91 21.80 4.04
CA MET A 135 -9.51 22.79 3.14
C MET A 135 -11.06 22.80 3.20
N LEU A 136 -11.68 21.69 3.62
CA LEU A 136 -13.14 21.53 3.67
C LEU A 136 -13.68 21.56 5.11
N ALA A 137 -12.89 21.09 6.07
CA ALA A 137 -13.29 20.94 7.45
C ALA A 137 -13.21 22.25 8.24
N ASN A 138 -12.15 23.03 8.04
CA ASN A 138 -11.98 24.29 8.77
C ASN A 138 -12.87 25.40 8.19
N PRO A 139 -13.37 26.31 9.04
CA PRO A 139 -14.12 27.47 8.58
C PRO A 139 -13.21 28.51 7.93
N GLN A 140 -13.04 28.42 6.62
CA GLN A 140 -12.08 29.24 5.83
C GLN A 140 -12.32 30.75 5.89
N ASN A 141 -13.53 31.17 6.26
CA ASN A 141 -13.91 32.58 6.42
C ASN A 141 -13.91 33.07 7.88
N LEU A 142 -13.54 32.23 8.84
CA LEU A 142 -13.39 32.59 10.26
C LEU A 142 -11.91 32.66 10.64
N ASP A 143 -11.62 33.07 11.88
CA ASP A 143 -10.25 33.14 12.40
C ASP A 143 -9.71 31.74 12.69
N ILE A 144 -9.16 31.09 11.66
CA ILE A 144 -8.47 29.80 11.79
C ILE A 144 -7.21 29.94 12.67
N GLY A 145 -6.57 31.11 12.68
CA GLY A 145 -5.40 31.38 13.52
C GLY A 145 -5.70 31.21 15.02
N ALA A 146 -6.89 31.60 15.46
CA ALA A 146 -7.36 31.34 16.82
C ALA A 146 -7.52 29.84 17.13
N LEU A 147 -7.98 29.05 16.15
CA LEU A 147 -8.13 27.59 16.28
C LEU A 147 -6.78 26.84 16.32
N LEU A 148 -5.70 27.49 15.87
CA LEU A 148 -4.34 26.93 15.76
C LEU A 148 -3.39 27.33 16.91
N GLN A 149 -3.86 28.11 17.89
CA GLN A 149 -3.03 28.58 19.00
C GLN A 149 -2.50 27.46 19.90
N SER A 150 -3.13 26.28 19.88
CA SER A 150 -2.66 25.09 20.58
C SER A 150 -2.68 23.92 19.60
N PRO A 151 -1.52 23.51 19.03
CA PRO A 151 -1.46 22.46 18.01
C PRO A 151 -2.18 21.18 18.44
N SER A 152 -1.95 20.68 19.65
CA SER A 152 -2.59 19.49 20.26
C SER A 152 -4.11 19.60 20.43
N ARG A 153 -4.64 20.81 20.58
CA ARG A 153 -6.09 21.06 20.73
C ARG A 153 -6.75 21.61 19.46
N SER A 154 -5.96 21.78 18.40
CA SER A 154 -6.46 22.26 17.12
C SER A 154 -7.46 21.26 16.52
N PRO A 155 -8.37 21.72 15.63
CA PRO A 155 -9.24 20.84 14.87
C PRO A 155 -8.50 19.68 14.19
N PHE A 156 -7.28 19.94 13.72
CA PHE A 156 -6.40 18.95 13.08
C PHE A 156 -6.04 17.82 14.03
N ALA A 157 -5.53 18.15 15.22
CA ALA A 157 -5.08 17.15 16.20
C ALA A 157 -6.26 16.34 16.74
N LEU A 158 -7.41 16.96 16.99
CA LEU A 158 -8.61 16.27 17.45
C LEU A 158 -9.15 15.31 16.39
N ALA A 159 -9.25 15.75 15.13
CA ALA A 159 -9.69 14.89 14.05
C ALA A 159 -8.72 13.73 13.77
N LEU A 160 -7.42 13.99 13.84
CA LEU A 160 -6.39 12.96 13.69
C LEU A 160 -6.48 11.94 14.84
N GLN A 161 -6.64 12.40 16.08
CA GLN A 161 -6.81 11.55 17.25
C GLN A 161 -8.06 10.65 17.11
N ALA A 162 -9.17 11.18 16.62
CA ALA A 162 -10.39 10.41 16.39
C ALA A 162 -10.27 9.41 15.21
N SER A 163 -9.43 9.72 14.21
CA SER A 163 -9.30 8.90 13.00
C SER A 163 -8.74 7.49 13.25
N THR A 164 -9.09 6.54 12.38
CA THR A 164 -8.47 5.20 12.32
C THR A 164 -7.24 5.21 11.41
N TYR A 165 -7.31 5.98 10.31
CA TYR A 165 -6.31 6.00 9.26
C TYR A 165 -5.83 7.42 8.98
N VAL A 166 -4.55 7.55 8.62
CA VAL A 166 -4.00 8.77 8.03
C VAL A 166 -3.64 8.48 6.58
N LEU A 167 -4.18 9.27 5.66
CA LEU A 167 -3.87 9.20 4.24
C LEU A 167 -3.01 10.40 3.85
N VAL A 168 -1.75 10.14 3.57
CA VAL A 168 -0.77 11.10 3.06
C VAL A 168 -0.93 11.21 1.55
N VAL A 169 -1.22 12.41 1.05
CA VAL A 169 -1.45 12.64 -0.38
C VAL A 169 -0.21 13.28 -1.00
N PRO A 170 0.63 12.50 -1.73
CA PRO A 170 1.76 13.07 -2.44
C PRO A 170 1.27 13.93 -3.60
N ASN A 171 2.08 14.90 -4.01
CA ASN A 171 1.81 15.70 -5.20
C ASN A 171 3.11 15.93 -6.00
N ARG A 172 2.97 16.42 -7.23
CA ARG A 172 4.12 16.66 -8.11
C ARG A 172 4.92 17.93 -7.79
N ARG A 173 4.37 18.88 -7.02
CA ARG A 173 4.98 20.19 -6.79
C ARG A 173 6.00 20.18 -5.67
N CYS A 174 5.71 19.49 -4.57
CA CYS A 174 6.62 19.37 -3.44
C CYS A 174 6.33 18.11 -2.61
N SER A 175 7.32 17.67 -1.85
CA SER A 175 7.06 16.77 -0.72
C SER A 175 6.17 17.47 0.30
N ILE A 176 5.13 16.78 0.78
CA ILE A 176 4.28 17.33 1.84
C ILE A 176 5.07 17.58 3.13
N TYR A 177 6.19 16.86 3.35
CA TYR A 177 7.03 17.01 4.54
C TYR A 177 7.96 18.22 4.50
N THR A 178 7.96 18.97 3.40
CA THR A 178 8.47 20.35 3.37
C THR A 178 7.53 21.32 4.10
N ARG A 179 6.34 20.89 4.52
CA ARG A 179 5.35 21.67 5.29
C ARG A 179 5.33 21.18 6.73
N LEU A 180 5.58 22.09 7.67
CA LEU A 180 5.72 21.74 9.09
C LEU A 180 4.45 21.13 9.69
N TRP A 181 3.27 21.63 9.31
CA TRP A 181 1.99 21.05 9.74
C TRP A 181 1.84 19.58 9.31
N CYS A 182 2.29 19.20 8.11
CA CYS A 182 2.28 17.79 7.69
C CYS A 182 3.30 16.94 8.46
N GLY A 183 4.44 17.52 8.85
CA GLY A 183 5.39 16.87 9.77
C GLY A 183 4.78 16.65 11.16
N TYR A 184 4.07 17.65 11.69
CA TYR A 184 3.35 17.54 12.95
C TYR A 184 2.20 16.51 12.90
N GLU A 185 1.48 16.43 11.78
CA GLU A 185 0.48 15.37 11.55
C GLU A 185 1.11 13.98 11.59
N ALA A 186 2.30 13.80 10.98
CA ALA A 186 3.03 12.53 11.06
C ALA A 186 3.47 12.20 12.50
N TYR A 187 3.94 13.20 13.26
CA TYR A 187 4.25 13.06 14.69
C TYR A 187 3.02 12.59 15.48
N ARG A 188 1.90 13.29 15.38
CA ARG A 188 0.67 12.94 16.10
C ARG A 188 0.15 11.57 15.67
N ALA A 189 0.22 11.23 14.39
CA ALA A 189 -0.17 9.91 13.89
C ALA A 189 0.68 8.80 14.50
N GLN A 190 1.98 9.02 14.66
CA GLN A 190 2.88 8.08 15.31
C GLN A 190 2.58 7.92 16.80
N GLU A 191 2.44 9.03 17.54
CA GLU A 191 2.14 9.00 18.99
C GLU A 191 0.82 8.27 19.29
N GLU A 192 -0.19 8.47 18.44
CA GLU A 192 -1.50 7.84 18.57
C GLU A 192 -1.56 6.43 17.93
N GLY A 193 -0.41 5.92 17.43
CA GLY A 193 -0.30 4.58 16.83
C GLY A 193 -1.15 4.37 15.58
N LYS A 194 -1.42 5.44 14.81
CA LYS A 194 -2.26 5.41 13.62
C LYS A 194 -1.57 4.67 12.47
N MET A 195 -2.39 4.10 11.60
CA MET A 195 -1.89 3.53 10.35
C MET A 195 -1.84 4.61 9.27
N ILE A 196 -0.64 4.88 8.77
CA ILE A 196 -0.38 5.92 7.75
C ILE A 196 -0.16 5.24 6.41
N PHE A 197 -0.86 5.68 5.36
CA PHE A 197 -0.63 5.21 4.00
C PHE A 197 -0.41 6.37 3.04
N ILE A 198 0.31 6.08 1.95
CA ILE A 198 0.49 7.01 0.84
C ILE A 198 -0.62 6.78 -0.18
N ALA A 199 -1.33 7.86 -0.54
CA ALA A 199 -2.31 7.86 -1.61
C ALA A 199 -1.62 7.67 -2.97
N ARG A 200 -2.26 6.90 -3.84
CA ARG A 200 -1.74 6.53 -5.16
C ARG A 200 -2.69 7.00 -6.24
N LEU A 201 -2.13 7.33 -7.39
CA LEU A 201 -2.93 7.59 -8.58
C LEU A 201 -3.62 6.30 -9.03
N VAL A 202 -4.83 6.43 -9.60
CA VAL A 202 -5.46 5.33 -10.32
C VAL A 202 -4.51 4.94 -11.44
N GLY A 203 -3.85 3.78 -11.32
CA GLY A 203 -3.20 3.18 -12.48
C GLY A 203 -4.27 3.00 -13.56
N ILE A 204 -4.08 3.61 -14.74
CA ILE A 204 -5.03 3.59 -15.86
C ILE A 204 -5.61 2.17 -15.93
N PRO A 205 -6.94 1.99 -15.72
CA PRO A 205 -7.53 0.67 -15.87
C PRO A 205 -7.34 0.28 -17.34
N ILE A 206 -6.41 -0.63 -17.60
CA ILE A 206 -6.20 -1.22 -18.94
C ILE A 206 -7.36 -2.20 -19.18
N GLY A 207 -8.58 -1.65 -19.26
CA GLY A 207 -9.78 -2.33 -19.71
C GLY A 207 -10.00 -2.18 -21.22
N ALA A 208 -9.08 -1.52 -21.94
CA ALA A 208 -9.27 -1.16 -23.35
C ALA A 208 -8.50 -2.05 -24.35
N CYS A 209 -7.75 -3.07 -23.91
CA CYS A 209 -6.93 -3.90 -24.80
C CYS A 209 -7.27 -5.40 -24.76
N THR A 210 -8.53 -5.78 -24.50
CA THR A 210 -8.99 -7.16 -24.76
C THR A 210 -9.91 -7.16 -25.97
N LYS A 211 -9.35 -6.89 -27.16
CA LYS A 211 -9.90 -7.57 -28.34
C LYS A 211 -9.53 -9.05 -28.18
N PRO A 212 -10.43 -10.00 -28.50
CA PRO A 212 -10.10 -11.41 -28.45
C PRO A 212 -8.95 -11.63 -29.44
N LEU A 213 -7.74 -11.87 -28.91
CA LEU A 213 -6.63 -12.35 -29.71
C LEU A 213 -6.96 -13.80 -30.04
N GLU A 214 -7.55 -14.00 -31.21
CA GLU A 214 -8.01 -15.28 -31.76
C GLU A 214 -6.81 -16.09 -32.32
N GLN A 215 -5.75 -16.20 -31.53
CA GLN A 215 -4.50 -16.82 -31.95
C GLN A 215 -4.06 -17.85 -30.91
N ASP A 216 -3.86 -19.09 -31.35
CA ASP A 216 -3.45 -20.24 -30.55
C ASP A 216 -2.07 -19.99 -29.93
N TRP A 217 -2.04 -19.41 -28.74
CA TRP A 217 -0.82 -19.33 -27.96
C TRP A 217 -0.49 -20.72 -27.42
N PRO A 218 0.72 -21.26 -27.68
CA PRO A 218 1.12 -22.52 -27.10
C PRO A 218 1.13 -22.40 -25.57
N GLU A 219 0.49 -23.36 -24.93
CA GLU A 219 0.08 -23.41 -23.53
C GLU A 219 1.25 -23.26 -22.55
N ALA A 220 2.39 -23.85 -22.88
CA ALA A 220 3.64 -23.69 -22.14
C ALA A 220 4.09 -22.22 -22.11
N LEU A 221 3.81 -21.44 -23.16
CA LEU A 221 4.15 -20.03 -23.22
C LEU A 221 3.29 -19.22 -22.24
N LEU A 222 2.04 -19.59 -22.01
CA LEU A 222 1.17 -18.93 -21.04
C LEU A 222 1.62 -19.20 -19.59
N CYS A 223 1.97 -20.46 -19.28
CA CYS A 223 2.60 -20.84 -18.01
C CYS A 223 3.89 -20.05 -17.76
N LEU A 224 4.78 -20.04 -18.75
CA LEU A 224 6.07 -19.36 -18.67
C LEU A 224 5.89 -17.84 -18.59
N SER A 225 4.88 -17.29 -19.25
CA SER A 225 4.53 -15.87 -19.14
C SER A 225 4.03 -15.53 -17.74
N ALA A 226 3.16 -16.34 -17.14
CA ALA A 226 2.68 -16.13 -15.77
C ALA A 226 3.83 -16.18 -14.76
N ILE A 227 4.72 -17.18 -14.88
CA ILE A 227 5.90 -17.33 -14.02
C ILE A 227 6.89 -16.18 -14.25
N ALA A 228 7.18 -15.81 -15.49
CA ALA A 228 8.09 -14.72 -15.81
C ALA A 228 7.55 -13.37 -15.32
N VAL A 229 6.26 -13.11 -15.50
CA VAL A 229 5.59 -11.90 -14.99
C VAL A 229 5.61 -11.87 -13.46
N ALA A 230 5.40 -13.01 -12.80
CA ALA A 230 5.47 -13.12 -11.35
C ALA A 230 6.91 -12.95 -10.82
N ALA A 231 7.91 -13.50 -11.51
CA ALA A 231 9.32 -13.34 -11.18
C ALA A 231 9.79 -11.89 -11.40
N ALA A 232 9.39 -11.28 -12.53
CA ALA A 232 9.65 -9.87 -12.83
C ALA A 232 9.00 -8.95 -11.79
N SER A 233 7.81 -9.29 -11.30
CA SER A 233 7.15 -8.58 -10.19
C SER A 233 8.00 -8.58 -8.91
N ALA A 234 8.60 -9.74 -8.58
CA ALA A 234 9.41 -9.91 -7.37
C ALA A 234 10.78 -9.23 -7.45
N THR A 235 11.36 -9.11 -8.66
CA THR A 235 12.67 -8.47 -8.89
C THR A 235 12.58 -7.00 -9.26
N SER A 236 11.39 -6.49 -9.59
CA SER A 236 11.21 -5.10 -9.98
C SER A 236 11.37 -4.14 -8.81
N ASN A 237 12.28 -3.18 -8.98
CA ASN A 237 12.44 -2.07 -8.04
C ASN A 237 11.28 -1.05 -8.10
N SER A 238 10.47 -1.06 -9.17
CA SER A 238 9.35 -0.12 -9.37
C SER A 238 8.04 -0.61 -8.76
N ASN A 239 7.39 0.24 -7.96
CA ASN A 239 6.11 -0.09 -7.31
C ASN A 239 4.97 -0.30 -8.31
N TYR A 240 4.94 0.47 -9.41
CA TYR A 240 3.89 0.38 -10.42
C TYR A 240 4.03 -0.86 -11.31
N CYS A 241 5.23 -1.12 -11.84
CA CYS A 241 5.52 -2.33 -12.61
C CYS A 241 5.18 -3.57 -11.79
N ARG A 242 5.59 -3.58 -10.52
CA ARG A 242 5.21 -4.64 -9.59
C ARG A 242 3.70 -4.77 -9.42
N ILE A 243 2.94 -3.70 -9.23
CA ILE A 243 1.46 -3.79 -9.13
C ILE A 243 0.88 -4.36 -10.43
N PHE A 244 1.35 -3.88 -11.58
CA PHE A 244 0.91 -4.35 -12.89
C PHE A 244 1.25 -5.83 -13.10
N CYS A 245 2.52 -6.22 -12.96
CA CYS A 245 2.97 -7.60 -13.04
C CYS A 245 2.29 -8.49 -12.01
N ASN A 246 2.00 -8.00 -10.79
CA ASN A 246 1.22 -8.76 -9.83
C ASN A 246 -0.23 -8.97 -10.29
N ARG A 247 -0.87 -7.96 -10.87
CA ARG A 247 -2.25 -8.07 -11.38
C ARG A 247 -2.30 -8.94 -12.63
N LEU A 248 -1.39 -8.73 -13.57
CA LEU A 248 -1.27 -9.53 -14.79
C LEU A 248 -0.90 -10.98 -14.45
N GLY A 249 0.06 -11.20 -13.57
CA GLY A 249 0.43 -12.52 -13.08
C GLY A 249 -0.75 -13.22 -12.39
N ALA A 250 -1.47 -12.54 -11.50
CA ALA A 250 -2.68 -13.08 -10.87
C ALA A 250 -3.77 -13.41 -11.90
N PHE A 251 -3.98 -12.53 -12.89
CA PHE A 251 -4.92 -12.75 -13.99
C PHE A 251 -4.54 -13.96 -14.85
N LEU A 252 -3.27 -14.05 -15.29
CA LEU A 252 -2.75 -15.16 -16.08
C LEU A 252 -2.84 -16.47 -15.30
N CYS A 253 -2.50 -16.47 -14.01
CA CYS A 253 -2.68 -17.62 -13.13
C CYS A 253 -4.16 -18.03 -13.03
N GLY A 254 -5.07 -17.07 -12.82
CA GLY A 254 -6.52 -17.34 -12.79
C GLY A 254 -7.05 -17.91 -14.11
N PHE A 255 -6.60 -17.34 -15.23
CA PHE A 255 -6.96 -17.82 -16.58
C PHE A 255 -6.45 -19.24 -16.80
N MET A 256 -5.17 -19.53 -16.54
CA MET A 256 -4.61 -20.87 -16.67
C MET A 256 -5.36 -21.91 -15.83
N LEU A 257 -5.82 -21.53 -14.64
CA LEU A 257 -6.59 -22.41 -13.77
C LEU A 257 -7.98 -22.72 -14.36
N LEU A 258 -8.65 -21.73 -14.95
CA LEU A 258 -9.96 -21.93 -15.61
C LEU A 258 -9.86 -22.86 -16.82
N PHE A 259 -8.75 -22.82 -17.55
CA PHE A 259 -8.55 -23.62 -18.77
C PHE A 259 -7.72 -24.89 -18.56
N TRP A 260 -7.34 -25.22 -17.32
CA TRP A 260 -6.42 -26.33 -17.01
C TRP A 260 -6.84 -27.69 -17.60
N HIS A 261 -8.14 -27.98 -17.66
CA HIS A 261 -8.65 -29.21 -18.26
C HIS A 261 -8.41 -29.27 -19.77
N THR A 262 -8.59 -28.14 -20.46
CA THR A 262 -8.27 -28.01 -21.88
C THR A 262 -6.76 -28.18 -22.09
N LEU A 263 -5.93 -27.50 -21.28
CA LEU A 263 -4.45 -27.55 -21.32
C LEU A 263 -3.90 -28.98 -21.12
N GLY A 264 -4.50 -29.78 -20.23
CA GLY A 264 -4.08 -31.16 -20.00
C GLY A 264 -4.35 -32.09 -21.19
N SER A 265 -5.33 -31.77 -22.02
CA SER A 265 -5.74 -32.59 -23.17
C SER A 265 -4.84 -32.35 -24.39
N THR A 266 -4.37 -31.12 -24.57
CA THR A 266 -3.49 -30.64 -25.66
C THR A 266 -2.01 -30.92 -25.41
N ALA A 267 -1.55 -30.90 -24.15
CA ALA A 267 -0.19 -31.31 -23.81
C ALA A 267 0.13 -32.79 -24.19
N MET A 268 -0.87 -33.68 -24.14
CA MET A 268 -0.73 -35.05 -24.65
C MET A 268 -0.52 -35.10 -26.18
N ILE A 269 -1.00 -34.09 -26.91
CA ILE A 269 -0.84 -33.99 -28.37
C ILE A 269 0.54 -33.43 -28.74
N CYS A 270 1.08 -32.47 -27.96
CA CYS A 270 2.39 -31.87 -28.23
C CYS A 270 3.58 -32.80 -27.94
N GLN A 271 3.44 -33.78 -27.04
CA GLN A 271 4.46 -34.82 -26.82
C GLN A 271 4.77 -35.63 -28.09
N ALA A 272 3.87 -35.64 -29.08
CA ALA A 272 4.08 -36.32 -30.36
C ALA A 272 5.05 -35.59 -31.32
N PHE A 273 5.40 -34.31 -31.08
CA PHE A 273 6.05 -33.46 -32.11
C PHE A 273 7.44 -32.88 -31.78
N GLY A 274 8.09 -33.32 -30.69
CA GLY A 274 9.56 -33.44 -30.62
C GLY A 274 10.47 -32.22 -30.90
N LYS A 275 10.06 -30.95 -30.69
CA LYS A 275 10.98 -29.79 -30.81
C LYS A 275 10.67 -28.67 -29.79
N CYS A 276 11.53 -28.52 -28.77
CA CYS A 276 11.47 -27.42 -27.79
C CYS A 276 12.83 -26.73 -27.62
N TYR A 277 13.10 -25.66 -28.39
CA TYR A 277 14.23 -24.76 -28.12
C TYR A 277 13.93 -23.25 -28.28
N LEU A 278 12.72 -22.87 -28.70
CA LEU A 278 12.32 -21.46 -28.89
C LEU A 278 11.86 -20.66 -27.63
N PRO A 279 11.41 -21.25 -26.50
CA PRO A 279 10.88 -20.44 -25.39
C PRO A 279 11.94 -19.73 -24.55
N PHE A 280 13.23 -20.06 -24.72
CA PHE A 280 14.30 -19.57 -23.86
C PHE A 280 14.79 -18.15 -24.20
N VAL A 281 14.83 -17.78 -25.50
CA VAL A 281 15.26 -16.43 -25.93
C VAL A 281 14.13 -15.40 -25.74
N ALA A 282 12.87 -15.82 -25.92
CA ALA A 282 11.70 -14.99 -25.62
C ALA A 282 11.56 -14.70 -24.10
N GLN A 283 11.92 -15.66 -23.23
CA GLN A 283 12.02 -15.45 -21.79
C GLN A 283 13.01 -14.33 -21.42
N ILE A 284 14.15 -14.23 -22.11
CA ILE A 284 15.18 -13.22 -21.82
C ILE A 284 14.76 -11.83 -22.33
N VAL A 285 14.16 -11.73 -23.53
CA VAL A 285 13.74 -10.44 -24.10
C VAL A 285 12.56 -9.81 -23.33
N VAL A 286 11.63 -10.62 -22.81
CA VAL A 286 10.51 -10.13 -21.97
C VAL A 286 11.00 -9.69 -20.58
N VAL A 287 12.00 -10.36 -20.01
CA VAL A 287 12.68 -9.96 -18.77
C VAL A 287 13.47 -8.65 -18.95
N VAL A 288 14.10 -8.43 -20.11
CA VAL A 288 14.89 -7.22 -20.40
C VAL A 288 14.01 -6.01 -20.76
N THR A 289 12.88 -6.20 -21.44
CA THR A 289 11.98 -5.09 -21.81
C THR A 289 11.17 -4.55 -20.62
N SER A 290 10.98 -5.38 -19.57
CA SER A 290 10.27 -5.01 -18.34
C SER A 290 11.09 -4.13 -17.37
N LEU A 291 12.36 -3.86 -17.70
CA LEU A 291 13.30 -3.05 -16.88
C LEU A 291 13.22 -1.54 -17.16
N CYS A 292 12.55 -1.09 -18.22
CA CYS A 292 12.41 0.32 -18.55
C CYS A 292 10.98 0.78 -18.26
N PHE A 293 10.69 1.32 -17.06
CA PHE A 293 9.79 2.47 -16.86
C PHE A 293 9.51 2.80 -15.37
N PHE A 294 9.89 4.05 -15.03
CA PHE A 294 9.50 5.00 -13.99
C PHE A 294 9.30 4.63 -12.50
N LEU A 295 9.73 5.62 -11.69
CA LEU A 295 10.00 5.63 -10.25
C LEU A 295 9.37 6.90 -9.62
N LEU A 296 8.17 7.30 -10.04
CA LEU A 296 7.72 8.70 -9.85
C LEU A 296 7.19 9.06 -8.44
N GLU A 297 6.39 8.21 -7.79
CA GLU A 297 5.64 8.63 -6.58
C GLU A 297 6.45 8.67 -5.28
N ALA A 298 7.33 7.68 -5.05
CA ALA A 298 8.23 7.73 -3.89
C ALA A 298 9.22 8.89 -4.02
N LEU A 299 9.69 9.15 -5.25
CA LEU A 299 10.52 10.32 -5.55
C LEU A 299 9.76 11.63 -5.33
N GLN A 300 8.47 11.70 -5.66
CA GLN A 300 7.66 12.90 -5.38
C GLN A 300 7.60 13.22 -3.87
N LEU A 301 7.52 12.21 -3.01
CA LEU A 301 7.51 12.41 -1.55
C LEU A 301 8.88 12.72 -0.96
N SER A 302 9.97 12.24 -1.57
CA SER A 302 11.32 12.60 -1.11
C SER A 302 11.81 13.92 -1.71
N ASN A 303 11.18 14.42 -2.77
CA ASN A 303 11.65 15.60 -3.48
C ASN A 303 11.57 16.86 -2.59
N GLY A 304 12.73 17.39 -2.23
CA GLY A 304 12.88 18.56 -1.36
C GLY A 304 12.81 18.28 0.14
N PHE A 305 12.59 17.03 0.57
CA PHE A 305 12.70 16.67 1.98
C PHE A 305 14.12 16.18 2.27
N GLU A 306 14.92 16.94 3.03
CA GLU A 306 16.33 16.59 3.30
C GLU A 306 16.50 15.60 4.45
N GLY A 307 15.42 14.92 4.86
CA GLY A 307 15.45 13.88 5.89
C GLY A 307 15.11 14.36 7.29
N THR A 308 14.84 15.66 7.50
CA THR A 308 14.45 16.20 8.81
C THR A 308 13.32 17.22 8.75
N ILE A 309 12.39 17.17 9.71
CA ILE A 309 11.30 18.13 9.87
C ILE A 309 11.78 19.51 10.31
N THR A 310 13.00 19.64 10.85
CA THR A 310 13.55 20.92 11.33
C THR A 310 13.64 21.98 10.23
N GLN A 311 13.78 21.52 8.98
CA GLN A 311 13.85 22.34 7.78
C GLN A 311 12.49 22.60 7.13
N ALA A 312 11.41 21.99 7.65
CA ALA A 312 10.08 22.18 7.10
C ALA A 312 9.62 23.64 7.25
N ALA A 313 9.01 24.16 6.19
CA ALA A 313 8.50 25.51 6.12
C ALA A 313 7.15 25.63 6.84
N CYS A 314 6.94 26.79 7.47
CA CYS A 314 5.67 27.18 8.07
C CYS A 314 5.37 28.61 7.64
N SER A 315 4.12 28.90 7.27
CA SER A 315 3.70 30.25 6.87
C SER A 315 3.75 31.22 8.04
N GLU A 316 3.42 30.75 9.24
CA GLU A 316 3.41 31.54 10.47
C GLU A 316 4.56 31.11 11.40
N ALA A 317 5.41 32.05 11.80
CA ALA A 317 6.53 31.77 12.68
C ALA A 317 6.08 31.34 14.09
N ALA A 318 4.94 31.88 14.56
CA ALA A 318 4.35 31.51 15.85
C ALA A 318 3.88 30.04 15.85
N ASP A 319 3.24 29.58 14.77
CA ASP A 319 2.87 28.17 14.60
C ASP A 319 4.10 27.28 14.62
N LYS A 320 5.17 27.70 13.93
CA LYS A 320 6.45 26.97 13.93
C LYS A 320 6.99 26.76 15.33
N ALA A 321 7.05 27.83 16.12
CA ALA A 321 7.52 27.76 17.50
C ALA A 321 6.66 26.84 18.36
N ARG A 322 5.33 26.95 18.28
CA ARG A 322 4.39 26.10 19.03
C ARG A 322 4.48 24.63 18.66
N ILE A 323 4.58 24.32 17.37
CA ILE A 323 4.71 22.95 16.87
C ILE A 323 6.01 22.33 17.38
N PHE A 324 7.14 23.02 17.24
CA PHE A 324 8.42 22.49 17.74
C PHE A 324 8.44 22.39 19.27
N GLN A 325 7.79 23.31 19.98
CA GLN A 325 7.63 23.20 21.43
C GLN A 325 6.87 21.94 21.83
N GLU A 326 5.82 21.55 21.09
CA GLU A 326 5.03 20.36 21.38
C GLU A 326 5.71 19.05 20.96
N ILE A 327 6.49 19.08 19.86
CA ILE A 327 7.32 17.95 19.45
C ILE A 327 8.45 17.73 20.47
N GLY A 328 9.04 18.81 20.98
CA GLY A 328 10.10 18.75 21.98
C GLY A 328 11.35 18.00 21.48
N ASP A 329 11.84 17.08 22.31
CA ASP A 329 12.99 16.21 22.05
C ASP A 329 12.68 15.05 21.09
N LYS A 330 11.42 14.88 20.67
CA LYS A 330 10.99 13.76 19.83
C LYS A 330 11.22 13.97 18.34
N THR A 331 11.93 15.02 17.92
CA THR A 331 12.17 15.35 16.51
C THR A 331 12.73 14.17 15.72
N ASP A 332 13.73 13.46 16.26
CA ASP A 332 14.31 12.27 15.63
C ASP A 332 13.29 11.13 15.46
N ALA A 333 12.35 11.01 16.40
CA ALA A 333 11.30 9.99 16.32
C ALA A 333 10.33 10.30 15.17
N VAL A 334 10.04 11.59 14.92
CA VAL A 334 9.21 12.06 13.80
C VAL A 334 9.92 11.80 12.47
N ASP A 335 11.19 12.19 12.38
CA ASP A 335 12.03 11.99 11.20
C ASP A 335 12.13 10.51 10.85
N HIS A 336 12.28 9.67 11.87
CA HIS A 336 12.27 8.23 11.71
C HIS A 336 10.91 7.70 11.20
N ALA A 337 9.77 8.17 11.72
CA ALA A 337 8.47 7.73 11.23
C ALA A 337 8.17 8.17 9.80
N ILE A 338 8.59 9.38 9.41
CA ILE A 338 8.54 9.85 8.02
C ILE A 338 9.43 8.96 7.14
N SER A 339 10.67 8.68 7.58
CA SER A 339 11.57 7.77 6.87
C SER A 339 10.99 6.37 6.67
N VAL A 340 10.34 5.80 7.71
CA VAL A 340 9.61 4.52 7.63
C VAL A 340 8.50 4.61 6.57
N LEU A 341 7.69 5.66 6.59
CA LEU A 341 6.61 5.87 5.63
C LEU A 341 7.14 5.92 4.19
N LEU A 342 8.19 6.72 3.95
CA LEU A 342 8.81 6.90 2.64
C LEU A 342 9.43 5.59 2.13
N THR A 343 10.12 4.86 3.01
CA THR A 343 10.84 3.63 2.69
C THR A 343 9.89 2.46 2.46
N ALA A 344 8.94 2.23 3.37
CA ALA A 344 8.01 1.10 3.28
C ALA A 344 6.81 1.37 2.36
N GLY A 345 6.45 2.63 2.11
CA GLY A 345 5.22 3.01 1.43
C GLY A 345 3.98 3.04 2.34
N MET A 346 4.17 2.83 3.65
CA MET A 346 3.19 2.95 4.73
C MET A 346 3.94 3.03 6.07
N SER A 347 3.28 3.53 7.12
CA SER A 347 3.81 3.50 8.48
C SER A 347 2.80 2.87 9.44
N SER A 348 3.29 1.98 10.31
CA SER A 348 2.53 1.37 11.40
C SER A 348 3.46 1.20 12.60
N PRO A 349 2.93 1.09 13.84
CA PRO A 349 3.75 0.85 15.01
C PRO A 349 4.66 -0.38 14.87
N THR A 350 4.17 -1.43 14.22
CA THR A 350 4.94 -2.65 13.97
C THR A 350 6.07 -2.43 12.96
N LEU A 351 5.82 -1.72 11.84
CA LEU A 351 6.88 -1.42 10.87
C LEU A 351 7.94 -0.49 11.43
N THR A 352 7.55 0.49 12.25
CA THR A 352 8.49 1.36 12.97
C THR A 352 9.36 0.53 13.91
N GLN A 353 8.78 -0.40 14.67
CA GLN A 353 9.55 -1.28 15.55
C GLN A 353 10.52 -2.18 14.76
N VAL A 354 10.07 -2.75 13.63
CA VAL A 354 10.90 -3.58 12.74
C VAL A 354 12.06 -2.77 12.15
N SER A 355 11.80 -1.53 11.72
CA SER A 355 12.83 -0.62 11.21
C SER A 355 13.85 -0.24 12.28
N ARG A 356 13.41 0.08 13.50
CA ARG A 356 14.29 0.36 14.66
C ARG A 356 15.18 -0.82 15.01
N ALA A 357 14.75 -2.05 14.72
CA ALA A 357 15.55 -3.25 14.90
C ALA A 357 16.57 -3.49 13.76
N GLY A 358 16.73 -2.54 12.84
CA GLY A 358 17.70 -2.61 11.74
C GLY A 358 17.25 -3.48 10.57
N VAL A 359 15.98 -3.91 10.53
CA VAL A 359 15.44 -4.69 9.42
C VAL A 359 15.07 -3.76 8.27
N ASP A 360 15.51 -4.12 7.06
CA ASP A 360 15.15 -3.42 5.83
C ASP A 360 13.65 -3.57 5.53
N ILE A 361 12.94 -2.45 5.64
CA ILE A 361 11.50 -2.34 5.39
C ILE A 361 11.19 -1.79 3.99
N GLN A 362 12.14 -1.77 3.06
CA GLN A 362 11.93 -1.21 1.74
C GLN A 362 10.70 -1.83 1.04
N SER A 363 9.73 -0.97 0.74
CA SER A 363 8.44 -1.32 0.15
C SER A 363 7.66 -2.39 0.92
N ALA A 364 7.83 -2.51 2.24
CA ALA A 364 7.09 -3.44 3.09
C ALA A 364 5.57 -3.24 3.03
N GLY A 365 5.10 -2.00 2.82
CA GLY A 365 3.69 -1.65 2.69
C GLY A 365 3.01 -2.04 1.38
N HIS A 366 3.66 -2.87 0.57
CA HIS A 366 3.16 -3.26 -0.73
C HIS A 366 3.05 -4.78 -0.84
N ALA A 367 1.83 -5.24 -1.04
CA ALA A 367 1.51 -6.65 -1.22
C ALA A 367 1.99 -7.20 -2.57
N GLU A 368 2.57 -8.39 -2.54
CA GLU A 368 2.92 -9.20 -3.70
C GLU A 368 1.87 -10.28 -3.88
N ILE A 369 0.87 -10.05 -4.74
CA ILE A 369 -0.35 -10.87 -4.76
C ILE A 369 -0.27 -12.05 -5.74
N ALA A 370 0.50 -11.95 -6.83
CA ALA A 370 0.47 -12.94 -7.91
C ALA A 370 0.82 -14.36 -7.45
N LEU A 371 1.99 -14.54 -6.84
CA LEU A 371 2.47 -15.85 -6.40
C LEU A 371 1.64 -16.42 -5.24
N PRO A 372 1.30 -15.63 -4.19
CA PRO A 372 0.40 -16.13 -3.14
C PRO A 372 -0.96 -16.52 -3.69
N PHE A 373 -1.54 -15.74 -4.61
CA PHE A 373 -2.81 -16.07 -5.23
C PHE A 373 -2.72 -17.39 -6.00
N ALA A 374 -1.70 -17.57 -6.84
CA ALA A 374 -1.48 -18.81 -7.57
C ALA A 374 -1.35 -20.02 -6.61
N ALA A 375 -0.53 -19.88 -5.57
CA ALA A 375 -0.32 -20.93 -4.57
C ALA A 375 -1.61 -21.29 -3.82
N LEU A 376 -2.40 -20.30 -3.39
CA LEU A 376 -3.66 -20.52 -2.69
C LEU A 376 -4.71 -21.15 -3.60
N MET A 377 -4.84 -20.68 -4.84
CA MET A 377 -5.85 -21.17 -5.78
C MET A 377 -5.62 -22.63 -6.17
N THR A 378 -4.38 -23.09 -6.27
CA THR A 378 -4.10 -24.53 -6.48
C THR A 378 -4.67 -25.43 -5.37
N GLY A 379 -5.02 -24.88 -4.20
CA GLY A 379 -5.65 -25.62 -3.09
C GLY A 379 -7.08 -26.05 -3.39
N LEU A 380 -7.85 -25.21 -4.08
CA LEU A 380 -9.22 -25.55 -4.46
C LEU A 380 -9.24 -26.74 -5.43
N PHE A 381 -8.30 -26.77 -6.37
CA PHE A 381 -8.12 -27.90 -7.28
C PHE A 381 -7.60 -29.15 -6.57
N ALA A 382 -6.70 -28.98 -5.60
CA ALA A 382 -6.25 -30.09 -4.77
C ALA A 382 -7.43 -30.76 -4.04
N LEU A 383 -8.37 -29.98 -3.51
CA LEU A 383 -9.56 -30.51 -2.83
C LEU A 383 -10.46 -31.31 -3.79
N ALA A 384 -10.73 -30.78 -4.99
CA ALA A 384 -11.48 -31.50 -6.02
C ALA A 384 -10.77 -32.80 -6.43
N ARG A 385 -9.44 -32.77 -6.56
CA ARG A 385 -8.62 -33.95 -6.87
C ARG A 385 -8.62 -34.95 -5.72
N VAL A 386 -8.66 -34.51 -4.46
CA VAL A 386 -8.79 -35.39 -3.28
C VAL A 386 -10.13 -36.11 -3.30
N CYS A 387 -11.24 -35.40 -3.54
CA CYS A 387 -12.55 -36.03 -3.69
C CYS A 387 -12.50 -37.10 -4.79
N PHE A 388 -11.92 -36.78 -5.94
CA PHE A 388 -11.75 -37.76 -7.03
C PHE A 388 -10.86 -38.94 -6.62
N GLN A 389 -9.70 -38.69 -6.00
CA GLN A 389 -8.80 -39.76 -5.56
C GLN A 389 -9.43 -40.63 -4.48
N MET A 390 -10.16 -40.08 -3.52
CA MET A 390 -10.86 -40.88 -2.50
C MET A 390 -11.97 -41.75 -3.11
N MET A 391 -12.66 -41.23 -4.14
CA MET A 391 -13.73 -41.98 -4.82
C MET A 391 -13.18 -43.08 -5.74
N TYR A 392 -12.04 -42.86 -6.40
CA TYR A 392 -11.59 -43.72 -7.50
C TYR A 392 -10.23 -44.42 -7.27
N MET A 393 -9.42 -43.97 -6.33
CA MET A 393 -8.06 -44.50 -6.09
C MET A 393 -7.93 -44.96 -4.63
N HIS A 394 -7.65 -46.24 -4.39
CA HIS A 394 -7.47 -46.82 -3.04
C HIS A 394 -6.23 -46.30 -2.27
N LYS A 395 -5.63 -45.17 -2.65
CA LYS A 395 -4.43 -44.61 -2.01
C LYS A 395 -4.80 -43.54 -0.96
N VAL A 396 -5.41 -43.99 0.14
CA VAL A 396 -5.90 -43.14 1.25
C VAL A 396 -4.83 -42.21 1.82
N PHE A 397 -3.58 -42.67 1.89
CA PHE A 397 -2.47 -41.87 2.42
C PHE A 397 -2.25 -40.53 1.70
N PHE A 398 -2.28 -40.51 0.37
CA PHE A 398 -2.05 -39.27 -0.40
C PHE A 398 -3.25 -38.31 -0.31
N ALA A 399 -4.46 -38.84 -0.14
CA ALA A 399 -5.65 -38.03 0.08
C ALA A 399 -5.54 -37.22 1.39
N TRP A 400 -5.03 -37.83 2.46
CA TRP A 400 -4.80 -37.13 3.74
C TRP A 400 -3.77 -36.01 3.63
N ILE A 401 -2.63 -36.25 2.97
CA ILE A 401 -1.61 -35.21 2.78
C ILE A 401 -2.18 -34.01 2.02
N GLN A 402 -2.95 -34.28 0.96
CA GLN A 402 -3.58 -33.22 0.17
C GLN A 402 -4.70 -32.49 0.95
N LEU A 403 -5.47 -33.19 1.78
CA LEU A 403 -6.47 -32.57 2.66
C LEU A 403 -5.81 -31.63 3.68
N LEU A 404 -4.71 -32.07 4.31
CA LEU A 404 -3.93 -31.22 5.22
C LEU A 404 -3.36 -29.99 4.51
N CYS A 405 -2.86 -30.15 3.28
CA CYS A 405 -2.34 -29.05 2.48
C CYS A 405 -3.46 -28.04 2.13
N ALA A 406 -4.63 -28.52 1.72
CA ALA A 406 -5.80 -27.68 1.48
C ALA A 406 -6.27 -26.96 2.77
N GLY A 407 -6.26 -27.65 3.91
CA GLY A 407 -6.56 -27.07 5.22
C GLY A 407 -5.58 -25.95 5.60
N ALA A 408 -4.28 -26.15 5.40
CA ALA A 408 -3.26 -25.13 5.66
C ALA A 408 -3.47 -23.87 4.78
N ARG A 409 -3.84 -24.05 3.51
CA ARG A 409 -4.18 -22.94 2.59
C ARG A 409 -5.42 -22.17 3.02
N LEU A 410 -6.48 -22.87 3.43
CA LEU A 410 -7.69 -22.24 3.93
C LEU A 410 -7.39 -21.43 5.21
N ALA A 411 -6.62 -22.02 6.12
CA ALA A 411 -6.17 -21.33 7.33
C ALA A 411 -5.34 -20.08 6.99
N LEU A 412 -4.45 -20.13 6.00
CA LEU A 412 -3.71 -18.96 5.52
C LEU A 412 -4.64 -17.84 5.00
N VAL A 413 -5.68 -18.18 4.25
CA VAL A 413 -6.69 -17.19 3.79
C VAL A 413 -7.42 -16.55 4.97
N LEU A 414 -7.80 -17.36 5.97
CA LEU A 414 -8.45 -16.86 7.18
C LEU A 414 -7.52 -15.92 7.97
N VAL A 415 -6.25 -16.31 8.14
CA VAL A 415 -5.26 -15.45 8.80
C VAL A 415 -5.09 -14.15 8.01
N LEU A 416 -4.94 -14.20 6.67
CA LEU A 416 -4.87 -12.99 5.84
C LEU A 416 -6.09 -12.08 6.04
N TRP A 417 -7.30 -12.63 6.12
CA TRP A 417 -8.50 -11.84 6.37
C TRP A 417 -8.47 -11.16 7.74
N MET A 418 -8.07 -11.88 8.80
CA MET A 418 -8.13 -11.38 10.17
C MET A 418 -7.02 -10.38 10.52
N ARG A 419 -5.94 -10.34 9.75
CA ARG A 419 -4.77 -9.52 10.06
C ARG A 419 -4.92 -8.06 9.60
N SER A 420 -4.18 -7.17 10.26
CA SER A 420 -4.03 -5.78 9.87
C SER A 420 -3.35 -5.65 8.49
N ARG A 421 -3.47 -4.49 7.86
CA ARG A 421 -3.03 -4.29 6.47
C ARG A 421 -1.51 -4.46 6.28
N ASP A 422 -0.70 -4.02 7.22
CA ASP A 422 0.75 -4.23 7.22
C ASP A 422 1.12 -5.71 7.36
N GLU A 423 0.47 -6.43 8.29
CA GLU A 423 0.65 -7.88 8.45
C GLU A 423 0.19 -8.66 7.21
N ARG A 424 -0.89 -8.23 6.53
CA ARG A 424 -1.29 -8.81 5.23
C ARG A 424 -0.20 -8.62 4.17
N CYS A 425 0.37 -7.42 4.07
CA CYS A 425 1.48 -7.16 3.14
C CYS A 425 2.69 -8.04 3.44
N PHE A 426 3.04 -8.19 4.72
CA PHE A 426 4.09 -9.09 5.18
C PHE A 426 3.82 -10.55 4.79
N ILE A 427 2.64 -11.08 5.11
CA ILE A 427 2.26 -12.47 4.80
C ILE A 427 2.33 -12.71 3.29
N LEU A 428 1.80 -11.80 2.46
CA LEU A 428 1.82 -11.95 1.01
C LEU A 428 3.25 -11.94 0.45
N LYS A 429 4.13 -11.07 0.94
CA LYS A 429 5.56 -11.08 0.58
C LYS A 429 6.26 -12.36 1.01
N MET A 430 6.03 -12.80 2.25
CA MET A 430 6.58 -14.06 2.76
C MET A 430 6.13 -15.24 1.90
N MET A 431 4.84 -15.30 1.55
CA MET A 431 4.30 -16.32 0.66
C MET A 431 4.97 -16.26 -0.72
N ALA A 432 5.09 -15.08 -1.32
CA ALA A 432 5.72 -14.92 -2.63
C ALA A 432 7.15 -15.50 -2.66
N LYS A 433 7.95 -15.20 -1.63
CA LYS A 433 9.32 -15.72 -1.51
C LYS A 433 9.39 -17.22 -1.28
N LEU A 434 8.58 -17.74 -0.36
CA LEU A 434 8.58 -19.16 -0.07
C LEU A 434 8.03 -19.99 -1.24
N VAL A 435 7.03 -19.50 -1.97
CA VAL A 435 6.57 -20.10 -3.23
C VAL A 435 7.67 -20.05 -4.30
N THR A 436 8.36 -18.92 -4.44
CA THR A 436 9.48 -18.81 -5.40
C THR A 436 10.58 -19.83 -5.07
N LEU A 437 10.95 -19.96 -3.80
CA LEU A 437 11.94 -20.93 -3.34
C LEU A 437 11.49 -22.37 -3.60
N ASP A 438 10.22 -22.68 -3.29
CA ASP A 438 9.61 -23.98 -3.56
C ASP A 438 9.70 -24.33 -5.06
N LEU A 439 9.35 -23.39 -5.94
CA LEU A 439 9.45 -23.58 -7.39
C LEU A 439 10.90 -23.72 -7.89
N LEU A 440 11.84 -22.94 -7.34
CA LEU A 440 13.26 -23.00 -7.72
C LEU A 440 13.94 -24.30 -7.28
N ILE A 441 13.49 -24.91 -6.19
CA ILE A 441 14.03 -26.18 -5.70
C ILE A 441 13.32 -27.36 -6.37
N LEU A 442 11.99 -27.39 -6.30
CA LEU A 442 11.21 -28.52 -6.80
C LEU A 442 11.26 -28.61 -8.33
N GLY A 443 11.27 -27.48 -9.05
CA GLY A 443 11.29 -27.47 -10.52
C GLY A 443 12.46 -28.27 -11.12
N PRO A 444 13.72 -27.91 -10.81
CA PRO A 444 14.89 -28.65 -11.28
C PRO A 444 14.95 -30.09 -10.76
N CYS A 445 14.57 -30.35 -9.51
CA CYS A 445 14.50 -31.71 -8.97
C CYS A 445 13.54 -32.59 -9.78
N MET A 446 12.39 -32.05 -10.19
CA MET A 446 11.43 -32.74 -11.03
C MET A 446 11.99 -33.03 -12.42
N VAL A 447 12.63 -32.04 -13.05
CA VAL A 447 13.28 -32.24 -14.36
C VAL A 447 14.35 -33.32 -14.28
N PHE A 448 15.20 -33.28 -13.25
CA PHE A 448 16.24 -34.28 -13.05
C PHE A 448 15.66 -35.69 -12.85
N TRP A 449 14.55 -35.80 -12.11
CA TRP A 449 13.88 -37.07 -11.87
C TRP A 449 13.23 -37.66 -13.12
N GLU A 450 12.60 -36.82 -13.95
CA GLU A 450 12.03 -37.23 -15.24
C GLU A 450 13.13 -37.68 -16.23
N VAL A 451 14.29 -36.99 -16.24
CA VAL A 451 15.42 -37.34 -17.10
C VAL A 451 16.10 -38.63 -16.67
N LYS A 452 16.14 -38.92 -15.35
CA LYS A 452 16.81 -40.10 -14.81
C LYS A 452 15.79 -40.93 -14.00
N PRO A 453 15.06 -41.85 -14.64
CA PRO A 453 14.13 -42.74 -13.95
C PRO A 453 14.91 -43.70 -13.03
N SER A 454 15.26 -43.21 -11.85
CA SER A 454 15.66 -44.05 -10.73
C SER A 454 14.40 -44.76 -10.24
N GLY A 455 14.46 -46.06 -9.96
CA GLY A 455 13.28 -46.89 -9.64
C GLY A 455 12.47 -46.51 -8.40
N GLY A 456 12.70 -45.33 -7.81
CA GLY A 456 11.88 -44.75 -6.76
C GLY A 456 10.69 -43.95 -7.31
N SER A 457 9.59 -43.97 -6.57
CA SER A 457 8.43 -43.13 -6.89
C SER A 457 8.59 -41.72 -6.27
N PRO A 458 8.65 -40.64 -7.06
CA PRO A 458 8.83 -39.27 -6.57
C PRO A 458 7.58 -38.71 -5.88
N HIS A 459 6.49 -39.49 -5.84
CA HIS A 459 5.20 -39.02 -5.34
C HIS A 459 5.28 -38.53 -3.89
N LEU A 460 6.03 -39.20 -3.01
CA LEU A 460 6.12 -38.76 -1.61
C LEU A 460 6.67 -37.32 -1.51
N LEU A 461 7.74 -37.01 -2.26
CA LEU A 461 8.31 -35.66 -2.29
C LEU A 461 7.32 -34.64 -2.90
N TRP A 462 6.63 -35.03 -3.97
CA TRP A 462 5.61 -34.20 -4.65
C TRP A 462 4.48 -33.76 -3.72
N PHE A 463 4.04 -34.64 -2.82
CA PHE A 463 2.95 -34.35 -1.90
C PHE A 463 3.45 -33.72 -0.59
N ALA A 464 4.61 -34.16 -0.07
CA ALA A 464 5.13 -33.70 1.20
C ALA A 464 5.73 -32.29 1.14
N ALA A 465 6.42 -31.91 0.05
CA ALA A 465 7.10 -30.62 -0.02
C ALA A 465 6.10 -29.43 -0.01
N PRO A 466 5.03 -29.41 -0.81
CA PRO A 466 4.02 -28.36 -0.71
C PRO A 466 3.37 -28.29 0.67
N LEU A 467 3.05 -29.44 1.29
CA LEU A 467 2.48 -29.47 2.64
C LEU A 467 3.43 -28.81 3.65
N ALA A 468 4.72 -29.16 3.62
CA ALA A 468 5.72 -28.58 4.50
C ALA A 468 5.82 -27.06 4.30
N VAL A 469 5.92 -26.59 3.06
CA VAL A 469 6.02 -25.16 2.72
C VAL A 469 4.80 -24.38 3.20
N HIS A 470 3.58 -24.88 2.96
CA HIS A 470 2.36 -24.18 3.39
C HIS A 470 2.19 -24.21 4.92
N THR A 471 2.65 -25.27 5.59
CA THR A 471 2.65 -25.34 7.05
C THR A 471 3.61 -24.31 7.65
N VAL A 472 4.81 -24.15 7.05
CA VAL A 472 5.77 -23.10 7.45
C VAL A 472 5.18 -21.72 7.20
N MET A 473 4.59 -21.47 6.02
CA MET A 473 3.90 -20.20 5.73
C MET A 473 2.83 -19.89 6.77
N LEU A 474 2.00 -20.88 7.13
CA LEU A 474 0.94 -20.71 8.13
C LEU A 474 1.51 -20.39 9.51
N ALA A 475 2.55 -21.10 9.94
CA ALA A 475 3.20 -20.85 11.21
C ALA A 475 3.77 -19.41 11.28
N LEU A 476 4.47 -18.98 10.24
CA LEU A 476 5.02 -17.62 10.15
C LEU A 476 3.92 -16.54 10.09
N ALA A 477 2.84 -16.77 9.36
CA ALA A 477 1.68 -15.87 9.30
C ALA A 477 0.93 -15.77 10.64
N CYS A 478 0.89 -16.87 11.40
CA CYS A 478 0.33 -16.90 12.75
C CYS A 478 1.20 -16.15 13.76
N LEU A 479 2.53 -16.19 13.61
CA LEU A 479 3.45 -15.41 14.42
C LEU A 479 3.33 -13.90 14.13
N GLY A 480 3.29 -13.51 12.85
CA GLY A 480 3.29 -12.11 12.43
C GLY A 480 4.63 -11.40 12.70
N MET A 481 4.77 -10.17 12.23
CA MET A 481 6.06 -9.45 12.29
C MET A 481 6.55 -9.25 13.73
N ARG A 482 5.66 -8.83 14.64
CA ARG A 482 6.04 -8.52 16.03
C ARG A 482 6.59 -9.73 16.79
N ARG A 483 5.96 -10.91 16.65
CA ARG A 483 6.43 -12.12 17.36
C ARG A 483 7.65 -12.71 16.69
N LEU A 484 7.74 -12.65 15.36
CA LEU A 484 8.96 -13.03 14.65
C LEU A 484 10.15 -12.19 15.10
N LEU A 485 9.96 -10.88 15.26
CA LEU A 485 11.00 -9.99 15.75
C LEU A 485 11.46 -10.35 17.17
N SER A 486 10.55 -10.84 18.01
CA SER A 486 10.87 -11.26 19.39
C SER A 486 11.57 -12.62 19.49
N LEU A 487 11.70 -13.39 18.40
CA LEU A 487 12.43 -14.66 18.44
C LEU A 487 13.92 -14.41 18.66
N PRO A 488 14.54 -15.01 19.70
CA PRO A 488 15.96 -14.84 19.96
C PRO A 488 16.79 -15.38 18.81
N CYS A 489 17.94 -14.76 18.58
CA CYS A 489 18.97 -15.13 17.58
C CYS A 489 18.57 -15.01 16.11
N CYS A 490 17.40 -15.53 15.69
CA CYS A 490 17.01 -15.64 14.27
C CYS A 490 15.89 -14.69 13.84
N GLY A 491 15.16 -14.07 14.76
CA GLY A 491 13.98 -13.27 14.45
C GLY A 491 14.23 -12.13 13.45
N ARG A 492 15.28 -11.33 13.70
CA ARG A 492 15.71 -10.24 12.80
C ARG A 492 16.17 -10.76 11.44
N CYS A 493 16.99 -11.81 11.40
CA CYS A 493 17.48 -12.41 10.14
C CYS A 493 16.36 -13.00 9.30
N LEU A 494 15.38 -13.64 9.94
CA LEU A 494 14.21 -14.20 9.28
C LEU A 494 13.32 -13.09 8.72
N LEU A 495 13.05 -12.04 9.49
CA LEU A 495 12.32 -10.87 8.98
C LEU A 495 13.07 -10.17 7.85
N GLN A 496 14.38 -9.99 7.95
CA GLN A 496 15.21 -9.46 6.86
C GLN A 496 15.04 -10.29 5.59
N THR A 497 15.16 -11.62 5.71
CA THR A 497 14.97 -12.53 4.57
C THR A 497 13.58 -12.41 3.96
N LEU A 498 12.54 -12.21 4.77
CA LEU A 498 11.15 -12.20 4.33
C LEU A 498 10.67 -10.81 3.85
N LEU A 499 11.18 -9.71 4.38
CA LEU A 499 10.76 -8.33 4.04
C LEU A 499 11.65 -7.65 3.00
N ALA A 500 12.98 -7.79 3.12
CA ALA A 500 13.96 -7.09 2.30
C ALA A 500 13.90 -7.52 0.83
N ARG A 501 14.52 -6.76 -0.08
CA ARG A 501 14.38 -7.03 -1.52
C ARG A 501 15.66 -7.53 -2.14
N GLY A 502 15.52 -8.52 -3.03
CA GLY A 502 16.63 -9.03 -3.82
C GLY A 502 17.87 -9.30 -2.98
N ILE A 503 19.00 -8.75 -3.43
CA ILE A 503 20.32 -8.94 -2.80
C ILE A 503 20.43 -8.22 -1.45
N SER A 504 19.63 -7.17 -1.17
CA SER A 504 19.64 -6.47 0.13
C SER A 504 19.26 -7.39 1.28
N SER A 505 18.50 -8.45 1.00
CA SER A 505 18.18 -9.51 1.97
C SER A 505 19.44 -10.15 2.55
N PHE A 506 20.43 -10.48 1.71
CA PHE A 506 21.67 -11.14 2.17
C PHE A 506 22.62 -10.16 2.85
N ALA A 507 22.78 -8.96 2.27
CA ALA A 507 23.62 -7.92 2.86
C ALA A 507 23.15 -7.56 4.28
N GLY A 508 21.85 -7.36 4.47
CA GLY A 508 21.29 -7.04 5.79
C GLY A 508 21.44 -8.17 6.81
N ILE A 509 21.40 -9.44 6.40
CA ILE A 509 21.66 -10.57 7.33
C ILE A 509 23.09 -10.51 7.85
N VAL A 510 24.07 -10.22 7.00
CA VAL A 510 25.47 -10.09 7.42
C VAL A 510 25.63 -8.95 8.42
N THR A 511 25.02 -7.79 8.15
CA THR A 511 25.03 -6.64 9.07
C THR A 511 24.39 -6.96 10.41
N ILE A 512 23.22 -7.62 10.43
CA ILE A 512 22.52 -8.01 11.66
C ILE A 512 23.36 -9.01 12.47
N CYS A 513 23.96 -9.99 11.80
CA CYS A 513 24.84 -10.97 12.46
C CYS A 513 26.09 -10.31 13.07
N HIS A 514 26.64 -9.27 12.43
CA HIS A 514 27.78 -8.51 12.96
C HIS A 514 27.38 -7.73 14.22
N SER A 515 26.27 -6.97 14.15
CA SER A 515 25.77 -6.19 15.28
C SER A 515 25.45 -7.06 16.50
N ASN A 516 24.87 -8.25 16.30
CA ASN A 516 24.62 -9.17 17.41
C ASN A 516 25.92 -9.67 18.08
N LYS A 517 27.00 -9.85 17.30
CA LYS A 517 28.30 -10.25 17.86
C LYS A 517 28.93 -9.11 18.67
N GLU A 518 28.87 -7.88 18.18
CA GLU A 518 29.37 -6.70 18.91
C GLU A 518 28.63 -6.51 20.23
N SER A 519 27.30 -6.61 20.23
CA SER A 519 26.50 -6.50 21.46
C SER A 519 26.76 -7.61 22.47
N ALA A 520 27.15 -8.81 22.00
CA ALA A 520 27.51 -9.91 22.88
C ALA A 520 28.89 -9.70 23.53
N ILE A 521 29.83 -9.06 22.81
CA ILE A 521 31.17 -8.75 23.33
C ILE A 521 31.09 -7.63 24.37
N GLU A 522 30.33 -6.56 24.10
CA GLU A 522 30.19 -5.45 25.05
C GLU A 522 29.56 -5.89 26.38
N GLY A 523 28.55 -6.76 26.33
CA GLY A 523 27.87 -7.27 27.53
C GLY A 523 28.74 -8.13 28.46
N ASP A 524 29.78 -8.78 27.94
CA ASP A 524 30.70 -9.58 28.76
C ASP A 524 31.75 -8.71 29.47
N THR A 525 32.15 -7.58 28.90
CA THR A 525 33.15 -6.67 29.49
C THR A 525 32.69 -6.01 30.78
N ASP A 526 31.41 -5.64 30.88
CA ASP A 526 30.86 -4.91 32.04
C ASP A 526 30.66 -5.77 33.30
N THR A 527 30.81 -7.11 33.20
CA THR A 527 30.63 -8.02 34.35
C THR A 527 31.93 -8.44 35.04
N SER A 528 33.09 -7.94 34.60
CA SER A 528 34.42 -8.38 35.11
C SER A 528 35.17 -7.35 35.96
N THR A 529 34.54 -6.23 36.29
CA THR A 529 35.10 -5.17 37.12
C THR A 529 34.24 -4.96 38.36
N ASP A 530 34.30 -5.93 39.27
CA ASP A 530 33.97 -5.82 40.70
C ASP A 530 34.81 -6.81 41.51
#